data_AF-A0A850HR14-F1
#
_entry.id   AF-A0A850HR14-F1
#
_cell.length_a   1.000
_cell.length_b   1.000
_cell.length_c   1.000
_cell.angle_alpha   90.00
_cell.angle_beta   90.00
_cell.angle_gamma   90.00
#
_symmetry.space_group_name_H-M   'P 1'
#
loop_
_entity.id
_entity.type
_entity.pdbx_description
1 polymer ?
#
loop_
_entity_poly.entity_id
_entity_poly.type
_entity_poly.pdbx_seq_one_letter_code
_entity_poly.pdbx_strand_id
1 'polypeptide(L)' 'MDELNGRMMACQILVTGLIARVANEQRDPLRFLTDFRDEIKAVVNGVNITGLENSDSVRQVAQRTIDELFSLMKPPSAE' A
#
# COMPACT_ATOMS: atom_id res chain seq x y z
N MET A 1 -6.91 -21.21 6.13
CA MET A 1 -6.17 -20.38 5.14
C MET A 1 -6.99 -19.15 4.76
N ASP A 2 -8.30 -19.30 4.54
CA ASP A 2 -9.19 -18.18 4.18
C ASP A 2 -9.37 -17.10 5.24
N GLU A 3 -9.41 -17.47 6.53
CA GLU A 3 -9.58 -16.47 7.60
C GLU A 3 -8.36 -15.54 7.73
N LEU A 4 -7.14 -16.08 7.66
CA LEU A 4 -5.93 -15.28 7.70
C LEU A 4 -5.82 -14.37 6.48
N ASN A 5 -6.11 -14.91 5.29
CA ASN A 5 -6.15 -14.13 4.05
C ASN A 5 -7.23 -13.03 4.11
N GLY A 6 -8.41 -13.33 4.66
CA GLY A 6 -9.48 -12.37 4.88
C GLY A 6 -9.11 -11.24 5.85
N ARG A 7 -8.45 -11.58 6.97
CA ARG A 7 -7.93 -10.58 7.93
C ARG A 7 -6.84 -9.69 7.31
N MET A 8 -5.96 -10.28 6.50
CA MET A 8 -4.93 -9.52 5.78
C MET A 8 -5.55 -8.54 4.77
N MET A 9 -6.53 -8.98 3.98
CA MET A 9 -7.26 -8.10 3.06
C MET A 9 -8.00 -6.98 3.80
N ALA A 10 -8.67 -7.29 4.92
CA ALA A 10 -9.34 -6.28 5.73
C ALA A 10 -8.36 -5.22 6.25
N CYS A 11 -7.17 -5.64 6.69
CA CYS A 11 -6.11 -4.73 7.11
C CYS A 11 -5.61 -3.85 5.96
N GLN A 12 -5.37 -4.43 4.78
CA GLN A 12 -4.96 -3.68 3.58
C GLN A 12 -6.01 -2.62 3.20
N ILE A 13 -7.30 -2.95 3.24
CA ILE A 13 -8.40 -2.03 2.96
C ILE A 13 -8.45 -0.90 4.01
N LEU A 14 -8.34 -1.24 5.29
CA LEU A 14 -8.35 -0.25 6.39
C LEU A 14 -7.18 0.74 6.26
N VAL A 15 -5.97 0.23 6.01
CA VAL A 15 -4.78 1.07 5.81
C VAL A 15 -4.92 1.94 4.57
N THR A 16 -5.46 1.41 3.48
CA THR A 16 -5.76 2.18 2.25
C THR A 16 -6.73 3.33 2.53
N GLY A 17 -7.80 3.08 3.28
CA GLY A 17 -8.75 4.12 3.69
C GLY A 17 -8.13 5.19 4.59
N LEU A 18 -7.24 4.80 5.52
CA LEU A 18 -6.51 5.73 6.38
C LEU A 18 -5.58 6.63 5.57
N ILE A 19 -4.83 6.08 4.61
CA ILE A 19 -3.96 6.84 3.72
C ILE A 19 -4.76 7.86 2.93
N ALA A 20 -5.89 7.45 2.34
CA ALA A 20 -6.77 8.36 1.60
C ALA A 20 -7.29 9.50 2.49
N ARG A 21 -7.69 9.20 3.74
CA ARG A 21 -8.14 10.21 4.69
C ARG A 21 -7.03 11.22 5.01
N VAL A 22 -5.81 10.76 5.29
CA VAL A 22 -4.66 11.61 5.58
C VAL A 22 -4.27 12.47 4.38
N ALA A 23 -4.30 11.88 3.17
CA ALA A 23 -4.00 12.59 1.92
C ALA A 23 -4.96 13.77 1.72
N ASN A 24 -6.26 13.59 2.00
CA ASN A 24 -7.26 14.64 1.88
C ASN A 24 -7.06 15.82 2.87
N GLU A 25 -6.28 15.63 3.92
CA GLU A 25 -5.93 16.69 4.88
C GLU A 25 -4.63 17.43 4.47
N GLN A 26 -3.93 16.96 3.43
CA GLN A 26 -2.73 17.62 2.91
C GLN A 26 -3.07 18.75 1.94
N ARG A 27 -2.19 19.76 1.86
CA ARG A 27 -2.30 20.85 0.88
C ARG A 27 -2.17 20.37 -0.57
N ASP A 28 -1.42 19.29 -0.79
CA ASP A 28 -1.24 18.66 -2.10
C ASP A 28 -1.39 17.13 -1.95
N PRO A 29 -2.64 16.62 -2.03
CA PRO A 29 -2.94 15.20 -1.82
C PRO A 29 -2.28 14.28 -2.86
N LEU A 30 -2.18 14.72 -4.12
CA LEU A 30 -1.64 13.91 -5.21
C LEU A 30 -0.14 13.71 -5.05
N ARG A 31 0.57 14.78 -4.70
CA ARG A 31 1.99 14.70 -4.39
C ARG A 31 2.24 13.81 -3.18
N PHE A 32 1.48 13.99 -2.10
CA PHE A 32 1.59 13.14 -0.92
C PHE A 32 1.44 11.66 -1.26
N LEU A 33 0.39 11.29 -2.02
CA LEU A 33 0.16 9.89 -2.40
C LEU A 33 1.29 9.33 -3.28
N THR A 34 1.87 10.16 -4.14
CA THR A 34 2.99 9.76 -5.00
C THR A 34 4.25 9.52 -4.18
N ASP A 35 4.63 10.47 -3.33
CA ASP A 35 5.81 10.39 -2.47
C ASP A 35 5.69 9.20 -1.51
N PHE A 36 4.53 9.04 -0.87
CA PHE A 36 4.27 7.94 0.07
C PHE A 36 4.30 6.57 -0.61
N ARG A 37 3.79 6.44 -1.84
CA ARG A 37 3.89 5.19 -2.62
C ARG A 37 5.36 4.82 -2.83
N ASP A 38 6.19 5.77 -3.25
CA ASP A 38 7.61 5.52 -3.51
C ASP A 38 8.38 5.15 -2.24
N GLU A 39 8.09 5.82 -1.11
CA GLU A 39 8.64 5.50 0.20
C GLU A 39 8.32 4.07 0.64
N ILE A 40 7.04 3.66 0.56
CA ILE A 40 6.64 2.30 0.94
C ILE A 40 7.24 1.24 0.00
N LYS A 41 7.35 1.52 -1.29
CA LYS A 41 8.04 0.61 -2.23
C LYS A 41 9.52 0.45 -1.87
N ALA A 42 10.20 1.52 -1.48
CA ALA A 42 11.57 1.45 -0.99
C ALA A 42 11.68 0.62 0.29
N VAL A 43 10.75 0.80 1.24
CA VAL A 43 10.69 -0.01 2.47
C VAL A 43 10.54 -1.50 2.14
N VAL A 44 9.57 -1.88 1.30
CA VAL A 44 9.35 -3.29 0.92
C VAL A 44 10.59 -3.92 0.29
N ASN A 45 11.35 -3.16 -0.51
CA ASN A 45 12.60 -3.66 -1.08
C ASN A 45 13.68 -3.90 0.00
N GLY A 46 13.68 -3.11 1.08
CA GLY A 46 14.62 -3.23 2.19
C GLY A 46 14.22 -4.22 3.29
N VAL A 47 12.95 -4.66 3.36
CA VAL A 47 12.52 -5.61 4.40
C VAL A 47 13.19 -6.98 4.18
N ASN A 48 13.89 -7.44 5.22
CA ASN A 48 14.37 -8.81 5.30
C ASN A 48 13.24 -9.71 5.79
N ILE A 49 12.80 -10.65 4.94
CA ILE A 49 11.73 -11.59 5.28
C ILE A 49 12.38 -12.89 5.78
N THR A 50 12.63 -12.94 7.09
CA THR A 50 13.28 -14.09 7.74
C THR A 50 12.47 -15.37 7.55
N GLY A 51 13.15 -16.48 7.26
CA GLY A 51 12.54 -17.82 7.17
C GLY A 51 11.97 -18.20 5.80
N LEU A 52 12.20 -17.39 4.76
CA LEU A 52 11.80 -17.68 3.38
C LEU A 52 13.04 -17.75 2.47
N GLU A 53 13.26 -18.91 1.84
CA GLU A 53 14.37 -19.11 0.88
C GLU A 53 14.23 -18.25 -0.37
N ASN A 54 13.01 -17.85 -0.75
CA ASN A 54 12.74 -16.99 -1.91
C ASN A 54 11.83 -15.81 -1.52
N SER A 55 12.42 -14.82 -0.87
CA SER A 55 11.75 -13.57 -0.48
C SER A 55 11.44 -12.65 -1.66
N ASP A 56 12.05 -12.86 -2.83
CA ASP A 56 11.86 -12.01 -4.01
C ASP A 56 10.46 -12.13 -4.61
N SER A 57 9.91 -13.35 -4.63
CA SER A 57 8.52 -13.55 -5.08
C SER A 57 7.51 -12.81 -4.18
N VAL A 58 7.73 -12.85 -2.86
CA VAL A 58 6.91 -12.15 -1.87
C VAL A 58 7.04 -10.63 -2.03
N ARG A 59 8.27 -10.11 -2.23
CA ARG A 59 8.49 -8.69 -2.53
C ARG A 59 7.77 -8.27 -3.81
N GLN A 60 7.87 -9.05 -4.89
CA GLN A 60 7.19 -8.73 -6.14
C GLN A 60 5.66 -8.68 -6.00
N VAL A 61 5.07 -9.58 -5.22
CA VAL A 61 3.64 -9.56 -4.93
C VAL A 61 3.30 -8.30 -4.12
N ALA A 62 4.05 -8.00 -3.06
CA ALA A 62 3.82 -6.80 -2.26
C ALA A 62 3.91 -5.50 -3.08
N GLN A 63 4.92 -5.38 -3.95
CA GLN A 63 5.08 -4.25 -4.86
C GLN A 63 3.86 -4.07 -5.79
N ARG A 64 3.38 -5.18 -6.39
CA ARG A 64 2.18 -5.16 -7.25
C ARG A 64 0.93 -4.77 -6.49
N THR A 65 0.73 -5.31 -5.29
CA THR A 65 -0.42 -4.96 -4.45
C THR A 65 -0.41 -3.48 -4.07
N ILE A 66 0.75 -2.89 -3.76
CA ILE A 66 0.87 -1.45 -3.52
C ILE A 66 0.44 -0.67 -4.77
N ASP A 67 0.96 -1.03 -5.94
CA ASP A 67 0.62 -0.36 -7.19
C ASP A 67 -0.89 -0.46 -7.50
N GLU A 68 -1.51 -1.62 -7.28
CA GLU A 68 -2.95 -1.84 -7.42
C GLU A 68 -3.75 -0.96 -6.46
N LEU A 69 -3.44 -0.96 -5.16
CA LEU A 69 -4.16 -0.17 -4.17
C LEU A 69 -4.12 1.33 -4.48
N PHE A 70 -2.95 1.86 -4.84
CA PHE A 70 -2.80 3.29 -5.20
C PHE A 70 -3.49 3.62 -6.52
N SER A 71 -3.52 2.70 -7.49
CA SER A 71 -4.27 2.90 -8.75
C SER A 71 -5.79 3.04 -8.54
N LEU A 72 -6.31 2.45 -7.46
CA LEU A 72 -7.73 2.52 -7.10
C LEU A 72 -8.07 3.79 -6.29
N MET A 73 -7.07 4.49 -5.74
CA MET A 73 -7.30 5.76 -5.07
C MET A 73 -7.57 6.84 -6.12
N LYS A 74 -8.82 7.27 -6.19
CA LYS A 74 -9.19 8.44 -7.00
C LYS A 74 -8.77 9.71 -6.27
N PRO A 75 -8.40 10.78 -6.99
CA PRO A 75 -8.32 12.11 -6.40
C PRO A 75 -9.65 12.39 -5.66
N PRO A 76 -9.63 13.10 -4.51
CA PRO A 76 -10.86 13.53 -3.87
C PRO A 76 -11.75 14.23 -4.91
N SER A 77 -13.01 13.82 -4.98
CA SER A 77 -13.98 14.53 -5.82
C SER A 77 -14.04 15.97 -5.35
N ALA A 78 -13.67 16.90 -6.24
CA ALA A 78 -14.02 18.29 -6.07
C ALA A 78 -15.54 18.39 -6.24
N GLU A 79 -16.27 18.44 -5.13
CA GLU A 79 -17.60 19.06 -5.16
C GLU A 79 -17.46 20.55 -5.49
#